data_AF-A0A8J6GZ29-F1
#
_entry.id   AF-A0A8J6GZ29-F1
#
_cell.length_a   1.000
_cell.length_b   1.000
_cell.length_c   1.000
_cell.angle_alpha   90.00
_cell.angle_beta   90.00
_cell.angle_gamma   90.00
#
_symmetry.space_group_name_H-M   'P 1'
#
loop_
_entity.id
_entity.type
_entity.pdbx_description
1 polymer ?
#
loop_
_entity_poly.entity_id
_entity_poly.type
_entity_poly.pdbx_seq_one_letter_code
_entity_poly.pdbx_strand_id
1 'polypeptide(L)'
;MSLPSVLSPACKCNGHADTCHFDSQVWEASGNRSGGVCTNCQHNTEGQHCQRCKPGFYRDLRRPFSAPDACKGERACVVPKVIGANPTHLT
;
A
#
# COMPACT_ATOMS: atom_id res chain seq x y z
N MET A 1 -12.19 31.12 10.88
CA MET A 1 -11.61 29.77 11.04
C MET A 1 -10.57 29.61 9.94
N SER A 2 -9.40 30.17 10.18
CA SER A 2 -8.34 30.27 9.19
C SER A 2 -7.65 28.91 9.13
N LEU A 3 -7.81 28.17 8.02
CA LEU A 3 -6.96 27.03 7.72
C LEU A 3 -5.53 27.57 7.68
N PRO A 4 -4.64 27.18 8.61
CA PRO A 4 -3.30 27.69 8.55
C PRO A 4 -2.68 27.07 7.31
N SER A 5 -2.12 27.92 6.46
CA SER A 5 -1.19 27.61 5.40
C SER A 5 0.10 26.96 5.93
N VAL A 6 0.01 26.07 6.93
CA VAL A 6 1.08 25.19 7.39
C VAL A 6 1.23 24.16 6.29
N LEU A 7 2.01 24.57 5.29
CA LEU A 7 2.89 23.76 4.46
C LEU A 7 2.53 22.28 4.62
N SER A 8 1.62 21.77 3.77
CA SER A 8 1.46 20.32 3.65
C SER A 8 2.87 19.80 3.40
N PRO A 9 3.53 19.14 4.37
CA PRO A 9 4.87 18.62 4.14
C PRO A 9 4.71 17.74 2.91
N ALA A 10 5.45 18.07 1.84
CA ALA A 10 5.22 17.53 0.50
C ALA A 10 4.81 16.06 0.60
N CYS A 11 3.56 15.77 0.24
CA CYS A 11 2.97 14.47 0.56
C CYS A 11 3.83 13.35 0.02
N LYS A 12 4.36 12.54 0.93
CA LYS A 12 5.28 11.47 0.57
C LYS A 12 4.50 10.21 0.26
N CYS A 13 4.01 10.10 -0.98
CA CYS A 13 3.27 8.92 -1.45
C CYS A 13 4.15 7.83 -2.04
N ASN A 14 5.45 7.85 -1.73
CA ASN A 14 6.47 6.93 -2.25
C ASN A 14 6.49 6.78 -3.79
N GLY A 15 5.96 7.76 -4.54
CA GLY A 15 5.86 7.68 -6.01
C GLY A 15 4.68 6.85 -6.53
N HIS A 16 3.70 6.54 -5.68
CA HIS A 16 2.51 5.75 -6.06
C HIS A 16 1.20 6.53 -6.00
N ALA A 17 1.22 7.83 -5.72
CA ALA A 17 0.06 8.69 -5.88
C ALA A 17 0.50 10.10 -6.23
N ASP A 18 -0.29 10.74 -7.10
CA ASP A 18 -0.05 12.11 -7.55
C ASP A 18 -0.79 13.14 -6.68
N THR A 19 -1.71 12.66 -5.84
CA THR A 19 -2.57 13.52 -5.02
C THR A 19 -2.64 13.03 -3.58
N CYS A 20 -2.89 13.96 -2.68
CA CYS A 20 -3.10 13.70 -1.26
C CYS A 20 -4.04 14.76 -0.68
N HIS A 21 -4.56 14.47 0.50
CA HIS A 21 -5.35 15.41 1.29
C HIS A 21 -4.86 15.44 2.73
N PHE A 22 -5.22 16.48 3.47
CA PHE A 22 -4.95 16.57 4.90
C PHE A 22 -6.10 15.95 5.69
N ASP A 23 -5.76 15.12 6.67
CA ASP A 23 -6.69 14.50 7.61
C ASP A 23 -6.27 14.87 9.05
N SER A 24 -7.18 15.53 9.78
CA SER A 24 -6.92 16.00 11.14
C SER A 24 -6.80 14.86 12.15
N GLN A 25 -7.52 13.75 11.95
CA GLN A 25 -7.43 12.59 12.84
C GLN A 25 -6.06 11.93 12.70
N VAL A 26 -5.54 11.85 11.47
CA VAL A 26 -4.19 11.34 11.20
C VAL A 26 -3.12 12.27 11.79
N TRP A 27 -3.31 13.59 11.67
CA TRP A 27 -2.42 14.57 12.29
C TRP A 27 -2.32 14.39 13.80
N GLU A 28 -3.45 14.32 14.50
CA GLU A 28 -3.51 14.12 15.94
C GLU A 28 -2.90 12.77 16.35
N ALA A 29 -3.26 11.69 15.66
CA ALA A 29 -2.73 10.35 15.91
C ALA A 29 -1.21 10.26 15.70
N SER A 30 -0.65 11.09 14.81
CA SER A 30 0.80 11.16 14.58
C SER A 30 1.57 11.92 15.68
N GLY A 31 0.85 12.53 16.64
CA GLY A 31 1.40 13.44 17.64
C GLY A 31 1.74 14.80 17.05
N ASN A 32 0.89 15.33 16.17
CA ASN A 32 1.08 16.60 15.46
C ASN A 32 2.35 16.62 14.59
N ARG A 33 2.65 15.50 13.89
CA ARG A 33 3.84 15.37 13.02
C ARG A 33 3.51 15.23 11.54
N SER A 34 2.44 14.53 11.19
CA SER A 34 2.02 14.34 9.79
C SER A 34 0.52 14.12 9.69
N GLY A 35 -0.15 14.86 8.80
CA GLY A 35 -1.59 14.70 8.53
C GLY A 35 -1.90 14.39 7.06
N GLY A 36 -0.88 14.29 6.21
CA GLY A 36 -1.08 13.99 4.79
C GLY A 36 -1.46 12.53 4.57
N VAL A 37 -2.51 12.30 3.79
CA VAL A 37 -3.01 10.99 3.36
C VAL A 37 -3.06 10.96 1.84
N CYS A 38 -2.38 10.00 1.23
CA CYS A 38 -2.35 9.81 -0.21
C CYS A 38 -3.70 9.31 -0.73
N THR A 39 -4.13 9.86 -1.86
CA THR A 39 -5.39 9.50 -2.50
C THR A 39 -5.11 8.57 -3.68
N ASN A 40 -5.88 7.47 -3.78
CA ASN A 40 -5.80 6.51 -4.88
C ASN A 40 -4.39 5.96 -5.15
N CYS A 41 -3.81 5.27 -4.17
CA CYS A 41 -2.53 4.59 -4.33
C CYS A 41 -2.54 3.61 -5.52
N GLN A 42 -1.65 3.88 -6.47
CA GLN A 42 -1.41 3.12 -7.69
C GLN A 42 -0.42 1.98 -7.44
N HIS A 43 -0.05 1.26 -8.51
CA HIS A 43 1.03 0.26 -8.46
C HIS A 43 0.78 -0.87 -7.44
N ASN A 44 -0.50 -1.18 -7.18
CA ASN A 44 -0.94 -2.17 -6.19
C ASN A 44 -0.42 -1.89 -4.76
N THR A 45 -0.25 -0.61 -4.43
CA THR A 45 0.11 -0.15 -3.08
C THR A 45 -1.11 0.38 -2.32
N GLU A 46 -1.00 0.44 -1.01
CA GLU A 46 -2.00 1.00 -0.11
C GLU A 46 -1.35 1.58 1.17
N GLY A 47 -2.18 2.16 2.03
CA GLY A 47 -1.77 2.83 3.26
C GLY A 47 -1.66 4.35 3.10
N GLN A 48 -1.51 5.04 4.23
CA GLN A 48 -1.49 6.50 4.31
C GLN A 48 -0.49 7.14 3.32
N HIS A 49 0.66 6.49 3.11
CA HIS A 49 1.78 6.96 2.30
C HIS A 49 2.01 6.02 1.10
N CYS A 50 1.05 5.15 0.77
CA CYS A 50 1.20 4.08 -0.21
C CYS A 50 2.40 3.15 0.10
N GLN A 51 2.68 2.88 1.38
CA GLN A 51 3.93 2.25 1.85
C GLN A 51 3.91 0.71 1.94
N ARG A 52 2.80 0.08 1.57
CA ARG A 52 2.65 -1.38 1.59
C ARG A 52 1.91 -1.87 0.35
N CYS A 53 2.06 -3.15 0.01
CA CYS A 53 1.30 -3.75 -1.07
C CYS A 53 -0.13 -4.09 -0.62
N LYS A 54 -1.09 -3.99 -1.54
CA LYS A 54 -2.47 -4.44 -1.33
C LYS A 54 -2.51 -5.96 -1.03
N PRO A 55 -3.54 -6.45 -0.33
CA PRO A 55 -3.77 -7.88 -0.18
C PRO A 55 -3.75 -8.61 -1.53
N GLY A 56 -3.07 -9.76 -1.61
CA GLY A 56 -2.85 -10.52 -2.84
C GLY A 56 -1.64 -10.07 -3.69
N PHE A 57 -0.94 -9.02 -3.26
CA PHE A 57 0.32 -8.57 -3.85
C PHE A 57 1.46 -8.66 -2.83
N TYR A 58 2.66 -9.02 -3.29
CA TYR A 58 3.87 -9.11 -2.49
C TYR A 58 4.94 -8.14 -2.98
N ARG A 59 5.84 -7.75 -2.09
CA ARG A 59 6.93 -6.82 -2.35
C ARG A 59 8.08 -7.50 -3.11
N ASP A 60 8.46 -7.00 -4.28
CA ASP A 60 9.68 -7.45 -4.99
C ASP A 60 10.94 -6.74 -4.45
N LEU A 61 11.64 -7.38 -3.52
CA LEU A 61 12.81 -6.82 -2.85
C LEU A 61 13.97 -6.43 -3.77
N ARG A 62 13.97 -6.82 -5.05
CA ARG A 62 15.00 -6.45 -6.04
C ARG A 62 14.78 -5.06 -6.66
N ARG A 63 13.62 -4.45 -6.44
CA ARG A 63 13.26 -3.11 -6.92
C ARG A 63 13.29 -2.10 -5.78
N PRO A 64 13.54 -0.81 -6.03
CA PRO A 64 13.22 0.22 -5.04
C PRO A 64 11.71 0.23 -4.78
N PHE A 65 11.28 0.62 -3.57
CA PHE A 65 9.85 0.61 -3.24
C PHE A 65 9.06 1.56 -4.15
N SER A 66 9.65 2.69 -4.54
CA SER A 66 9.00 3.68 -5.41
C SER A 66 8.81 3.25 -6.87
N ALA A 67 9.25 2.05 -7.26
CA ALA A 67 9.07 1.56 -8.61
C ALA A 67 7.59 1.19 -8.89
N PRO A 68 7.07 1.46 -10.10
CA PRO A 68 5.74 1.03 -10.51
C PRO A 68 5.45 -0.48 -10.39
N ASP A 69 6.50 -1.31 -10.48
CA ASP A 69 6.44 -2.78 -10.39
C ASP A 69 6.92 -3.32 -9.02
N ALA A 70 6.97 -2.46 -7.98
CA ALA A 70 7.44 -2.84 -6.65
C ALA A 70 6.54 -3.87 -5.95
N CYS A 71 5.24 -3.89 -6.26
CA CYS A 71 4.26 -4.86 -5.76
C CYS A 71 3.82 -5.78 -6.89
N LYS A 72 4.15 -7.07 -6.76
CA LYS A 72 3.82 -8.11 -7.73
C LYS A 72 2.66 -8.93 -7.23
N GLY A 73 1.68 -9.16 -8.11
CA GLY A 73 0.65 -10.15 -7.82
C GLY A 73 1.30 -11.52 -7.76
N GLU A 74 0.80 -12.38 -6.90
CA GLU A 74 0.96 -13.80 -7.15
C GLU A 74 0.40 -14.01 -8.55
N ARG A 75 1.26 -14.35 -9.54
CA ARG A 75 0.76 -15.12 -10.68
C ARG A 75 0.06 -16.25 -10.00
N ALA A 76 -1.29 -16.26 -10.06
CA ALA A 76 -2.16 -17.21 -9.39
C ALA A 76 -1.35 -18.47 -9.29
N CYS A 77 -0.86 -18.81 -8.08
CA CYS A 77 0.09 -19.89 -7.93
C CYS A 77 -0.55 -21.00 -8.76
N VAL A 78 0.05 -21.32 -9.91
CA VAL A 78 -0.28 -22.54 -10.59
C VAL A 78 0.41 -23.53 -9.68
N VAL A 79 -0.19 -23.74 -8.49
CA VAL A 79 -0.23 -25.06 -7.93
C VAL A 79 -0.55 -25.88 -9.16
N PRO A 80 0.39 -26.72 -9.64
CA PRO A 80 -0.03 -27.79 -10.50
C PRO A 80 -1.23 -28.34 -9.74
N LYS A 81 -2.43 -28.29 -10.33
CA LYS A 81 -3.57 -29.01 -9.79
C LYS A 81 -3.01 -30.40 -9.65
N VAL A 82 -2.57 -30.76 -8.44
CA VAL A 82 -1.95 -32.03 -8.17
C VAL A 82 -3.07 -32.99 -8.50
N ILE A 83 -2.91 -33.65 -9.63
CA ILE A 83 -3.77 -34.72 -10.08
C ILE A 83 -3.64 -35.80 -8.99
N GLY A 84 -4.52 -35.73 -7.99
CA GLY A 84 -4.59 -36.69 -6.89
C GLY A 84 -4.23 -36.13 -5.52
N ALA A 85 -5.14 -35.32 -4.94
CA ALA A 85 -5.40 -35.46 -3.51
C ALA A 85 -6.62 -36.37 -3.37
N ASN A 86 -6.38 -37.67 -3.16
CA ASN A 86 -7.40 -38.66 -2.81
C ASN A 86 -8.03 -38.24 -1.47
N PRO A 87 -9.37 -38.18 -1.33
CA PRO A 87 -10.01 -37.46 -0.24
C PRO A 87 -10.06 -38.34 1.01
N THR A 88 -9.91 -37.70 2.17
CA THR A 88 -10.62 -38.07 3.42
C THR A 88 -10.82 -39.57 3.70
N HIS A 89 -9.79 -40.21 4.25
CA HIS A 89 -9.92 -40.91 5.53
C HIS A 89 -8.56 -40.91 6.25
N LEU A 90 -8.23 -39.75 6.82
CA LEU A 90 -7.30 -39.64 7.93
C LEU A 90 -8.17 -39.15 9.09
N THR A 91 -8.28 -40.02 10.10
CA THR A 91 -9.25 -40.10 11.22
C THR A 91 -10.59 -40.71 10.87
#